data_AF-A0A962LNE8-F1
#
_entry.id   AF-A0A962LNE8-F1
#
_cell.length_a   1.000
_cell.length_b   1.000
_cell.length_c   1.000
_cell.angle_alpha   90.00
_cell.angle_beta   90.00
_cell.angle_gamma   90.00
#
_symmetry.space_group_name_H-M   'P 1'
#
loop_
_entity.id
_entity.type
_entity.pdbx_description
1 polymer ?
#
loop_
_entity_poly.entity_id
_entity_poly.type
_entity_poly.pdbx_seq_one_letter_code
_entity_poly.pdbx_strand_id
1 'polypeptide(L)'
;MNYLLLFFAALDLALLCWTFSSAGSARMWLLRGLLLGMCYDNLMQGLGNWFINASWYEGANVPRFVLHSAVLPFLTLFALSVMRDAGVALARNPAFIGFCWVFTAAALAWGLYHEVYLLQLGPRPALGVMKLGSVSGMPPIATIATNILVLPMAAAVWKSSGWRWFFLGAIFIFIVNGATGSQPWGFLCGNFAELVFVLCLLATARHFAAASTPPRSL
;
A
#
# COMPACT_ATOMS: atom_id res chain seq x y z
N MET A 1 7.04 11.99 -19.09
CA MET A 1 6.34 11.63 -17.83
C MET A 1 6.60 10.18 -17.42
N ASN A 2 6.81 9.26 -18.36
CA ASN A 2 7.32 7.90 -18.09
C ASN A 2 8.59 7.88 -17.21
N TYR A 3 9.54 8.81 -17.42
CA TYR A 3 10.75 8.91 -16.58
C TYR A 3 10.46 9.17 -15.09
N LEU A 4 9.37 9.86 -14.76
CA LEU A 4 8.99 10.10 -13.37
C LEU A 4 8.50 8.81 -12.69
N LEU A 5 7.76 7.96 -13.41
CA LEU A 5 7.38 6.64 -12.92
C LEU A 5 8.60 5.74 -12.74
N LEU A 6 9.54 5.75 -13.69
CA LEU A 6 10.79 5.00 -13.55
C LEU A 6 11.63 5.52 -12.38
N PHE A 7 11.60 6.82 -12.11
CA PHE A 7 12.22 7.41 -10.93
C PHE A 7 11.55 6.92 -9.63
N PHE A 8 10.21 6.86 -9.57
CA PHE A 8 9.52 6.25 -8.43
C PHE A 8 9.89 4.78 -8.26
N ALA A 9 9.93 3.99 -9.33
CA ALA A 9 10.38 2.59 -9.27
C ALA A 9 11.81 2.47 -8.70
N ALA A 10 12.73 3.35 -9.10
CA ALA A 10 14.09 3.37 -8.58
C ALA A 10 14.13 3.74 -7.08
N LEU A 11 13.30 4.69 -6.64
CA LEU A 11 13.17 5.02 -5.21
C LEU A 11 12.58 3.87 -4.40
N ASP A 12 11.53 3.22 -4.91
CA ASP A 12 10.90 2.05 -4.28
C ASP A 12 11.90 0.90 -4.13
N LEU A 13 12.71 0.65 -5.17
CA LEU A 13 13.78 -0.34 -5.15
C LEU A 13 14.88 0.03 -4.14
N ALA A 14 15.32 1.29 -4.12
CA ALA A 14 16.32 1.75 -3.16
C ALA A 14 15.82 1.60 -1.72
N LEU A 15 14.56 1.97 -1.45
CA LEU A 15 13.92 1.79 -0.16
C LEU A 15 13.78 0.31 0.20
N LEU A 16 13.36 -0.54 -0.75
CA LEU A 16 13.25 -1.99 -0.58
C LEU A 16 14.60 -2.57 -0.14
N CYS A 17 15.66 -2.30 -0.90
CA CYS A 17 17.03 -2.71 -0.57
C CYS A 17 17.44 -2.22 0.82
N TRP A 18 17.16 -0.95 1.14
CA TRP A 18 17.46 -0.40 2.45
C TRP A 18 16.72 -1.10 3.59
N THR A 19 15.49 -1.59 3.39
CA THR A 19 14.79 -2.32 4.46
C THR A 19 15.49 -3.63 4.87
N PHE A 20 16.33 -4.22 4.00
CA PHE A 20 17.09 -5.43 4.32
C PHE A 20 18.27 -5.17 5.27
N SER A 21 18.62 -3.92 5.54
CA SER A 21 19.55 -3.57 6.63
C SER A 21 18.93 -3.72 8.02
N SER A 22 17.60 -3.93 8.11
CA SER A 22 16.86 -4.11 9.36
C SER A 22 16.40 -5.55 9.54
N ALA A 23 16.31 -6.01 10.80
CA ALA A 23 15.82 -7.35 11.14
C ALA A 23 14.41 -7.62 10.57
N GLY A 24 14.17 -8.86 10.11
CA GLY A 24 12.92 -9.25 9.47
C GLY A 24 11.81 -9.55 10.48
N SER A 25 11.04 -8.53 10.87
CA SER A 25 9.75 -8.72 11.55
C SER A 25 8.61 -8.97 10.55
N ALA A 26 7.49 -9.53 11.00
CA ALA A 26 6.32 -9.73 10.13
C ALA A 26 5.83 -8.41 9.49
N ARG A 27 5.84 -7.31 10.26
CA ARG A 27 5.54 -5.96 9.74
C ARG A 27 6.52 -5.57 8.63
N MET A 28 7.82 -5.80 8.83
CA MET A 28 8.83 -5.43 7.85
C MET A 28 8.69 -6.26 6.57
N TRP A 29 8.37 -7.55 6.67
CA TRP A 29 8.11 -8.40 5.50
C TRP A 29 6.88 -7.95 4.71
N LEU A 30 5.80 -7.55 5.38
CA LEU A 30 4.64 -6.96 4.72
C LEU A 30 5.03 -5.67 3.95
N LEU A 31 5.78 -4.76 4.59
CA LEU A 31 6.21 -3.51 3.95
C LEU A 31 7.19 -3.74 2.80
N ARG A 32 8.04 -4.77 2.86
CA ARG A 32 8.85 -5.22 1.71
C ARG A 32 7.98 -5.69 0.55
N GLY A 33 6.92 -6.45 0.84
CA GLY A 33 5.93 -6.85 -0.17
C GLY A 33 5.24 -5.65 -0.82
N LEU A 34 4.88 -4.64 -0.03
CA LEU A 34 4.28 -3.40 -0.53
C LEU A 34 5.26 -2.64 -1.45
N LEU A 35 6.51 -2.44 -1.02
CA LEU A 35 7.54 -1.79 -1.82
C LEU A 35 7.84 -2.55 -3.12
N LEU A 36 7.86 -3.88 -3.09
CA LEU A 36 8.01 -4.69 -4.29
C LEU A 36 6.85 -4.47 -5.27
N GLY A 37 5.61 -4.44 -4.75
CA GLY A 37 4.42 -4.13 -5.53
C GLY A 37 4.46 -2.76 -6.18
N MET A 38 4.80 -1.72 -5.40
CA MET A 38 4.94 -0.34 -5.89
C MET A 38 6.06 -0.22 -6.94
N CYS A 39 7.22 -0.81 -6.67
CA CYS A 39 8.35 -0.83 -7.61
C CYS A 39 7.95 -1.47 -8.94
N TYR A 40 7.28 -2.63 -8.89
CA TYR A 40 6.85 -3.34 -10.08
C TYR A 40 5.78 -2.55 -10.85
N ASP A 41 4.83 -1.95 -10.13
CA ASP A 41 3.77 -1.16 -10.72
C ASP A 41 4.32 0.09 -11.44
N ASN A 42 5.17 0.87 -10.77
CA ASN A 42 5.82 2.04 -11.34
C ASN A 42 6.70 1.67 -12.55
N LEU A 43 7.43 0.55 -12.46
CA LEU A 43 8.25 0.05 -13.57
C LEU A 43 7.39 -0.27 -14.78
N MET A 44 6.36 -1.11 -14.63
CA MET A 44 5.49 -1.50 -15.73
C MET A 44 4.78 -0.28 -16.33
N GLN A 45 4.21 0.61 -15.52
CA GLN A 45 3.60 1.84 -16.05
C GLN A 45 4.60 2.72 -16.81
N GLY A 46 5.83 2.84 -16.32
CA GLY A 46 6.90 3.61 -16.98
C GLY A 46 7.33 3.02 -18.33
N LEU A 47 7.30 1.68 -18.46
CA LEU A 47 7.64 0.96 -19.68
C LEU A 47 6.59 1.06 -20.79
N GLY A 48 5.36 1.47 -20.46
CA GLY A 48 4.25 1.42 -21.41
C GLY A 48 4.45 2.26 -22.67
N ASN A 49 5.12 3.40 -22.60
CA ASN A 49 5.44 4.21 -23.79
C ASN A 49 6.27 3.45 -24.85
N TRP A 50 7.02 2.44 -24.43
CA TRP A 50 7.90 1.66 -25.32
C TRP A 50 7.29 0.32 -25.71
N PHE A 51 6.53 -0.30 -24.81
CA PHE A 51 6.13 -1.70 -24.94
C PHE A 51 4.62 -1.94 -25.00
N ILE A 52 3.79 -0.90 -25.09
CA ILE A 52 2.32 -1.04 -25.11
C ILE A 52 1.79 -2.05 -26.14
N ASN A 53 2.47 -2.16 -27.29
CA ASN A 53 2.09 -3.07 -28.39
C ASN A 53 2.82 -4.42 -28.35
N ALA A 54 3.69 -4.66 -27.38
CA ALA A 54 4.43 -5.90 -27.27
C ALA A 54 3.54 -7.01 -26.67
N SER A 55 3.57 -8.21 -27.24
CA SER A 55 2.69 -9.32 -26.85
C SER A 55 2.85 -9.77 -25.38
N TRP A 56 4.02 -9.58 -24.80
CA TRP A 56 4.29 -9.92 -23.40
C TRP A 56 3.79 -8.86 -22.41
N TYR A 57 3.59 -7.62 -22.85
CA TYR A 57 3.39 -6.48 -21.97
C TYR A 57 2.05 -6.55 -21.23
N GLU A 58 0.99 -7.03 -21.88
CA GLU A 58 -0.30 -7.24 -21.23
C GLU A 58 -0.21 -8.23 -20.08
N GLY A 59 0.40 -9.39 -20.31
CA GLY A 59 0.62 -10.40 -19.26
C GLY A 59 1.49 -9.88 -18.11
N ALA A 60 2.50 -9.07 -18.41
CA ALA A 60 3.34 -8.42 -17.40
C ALA A 60 2.62 -7.31 -16.61
N ASN A 61 1.46 -6.84 -17.05
CA ASN A 61 0.67 -5.87 -16.28
C ASN A 61 -0.23 -6.54 -15.24
N VAL A 62 -0.60 -7.80 -15.41
CA VAL A 62 -1.48 -8.54 -14.48
C VAL A 62 -0.92 -8.58 -13.05
N PRO A 63 0.37 -8.85 -12.79
CA PRO A 63 0.88 -8.91 -11.42
C PRO A 63 0.74 -7.60 -10.65
N ARG A 64 0.64 -6.45 -11.32
CA ARG A 64 0.41 -5.15 -10.68
C ARG A 64 -0.90 -5.17 -9.88
N PHE A 65 -1.97 -5.66 -10.50
CA PHE A 65 -3.30 -5.77 -9.90
C PHE A 65 -3.34 -6.85 -8.83
N VAL A 66 -2.67 -7.99 -9.07
CA VAL A 66 -2.53 -9.06 -8.07
C VAL A 66 -1.87 -8.53 -6.80
N LEU A 67 -0.73 -7.84 -6.92
CA LEU A 67 0.02 -7.34 -5.77
C LEU A 67 -0.78 -6.27 -5.00
N HIS A 68 -1.43 -5.34 -5.69
CA HIS A 68 -2.30 -4.36 -5.05
C HIS A 68 -3.44 -5.02 -4.26
N SER A 69 -4.20 -5.88 -4.92
CA SER A 69 -5.36 -6.53 -4.31
C SER A 69 -5.00 -7.52 -3.21
N ALA A 70 -3.81 -8.12 -3.28
CA ALA A 70 -3.35 -9.07 -2.28
C ALA A 70 -2.72 -8.41 -1.05
N VAL A 71 -1.90 -7.37 -1.24
CA VAL A 71 -1.06 -6.82 -0.16
C VAL A 71 -1.79 -5.77 0.67
N LEU A 72 -2.58 -4.89 0.04
CA LEU A 72 -3.23 -3.77 0.73
C LEU A 72 -4.15 -4.18 1.90
N PRO A 73 -4.99 -5.24 1.79
CA PRO A 73 -5.86 -5.65 2.91
C PRO A 73 -5.10 -5.95 4.21
N PHE A 74 -3.86 -6.45 4.10
CA PHE A 74 -3.02 -6.75 5.27
C PHE A 74 -2.58 -5.51 6.06
N LEU A 75 -2.75 -4.29 5.51
CA LEU A 75 -2.54 -3.06 6.26
C LEU A 75 -3.48 -2.93 7.47
N THR A 76 -4.66 -3.57 7.44
CA THR A 76 -5.52 -3.67 8.63
C THR A 76 -4.83 -4.45 9.75
N LEU A 77 -4.18 -5.57 9.44
CA LEU A 77 -3.44 -6.37 10.42
C LEU A 77 -2.14 -5.68 10.86
N PHE A 78 -1.48 -4.96 9.96
CA PHE A 78 -0.39 -4.05 10.32
C PHE A 78 -0.86 -3.04 11.36
N ALA A 79 -1.94 -2.32 11.10
CA ALA A 79 -2.50 -1.31 12.00
C ALA A 79 -2.87 -1.93 13.36
N LEU A 80 -3.54 -3.08 13.37
CA LEU A 80 -3.89 -3.81 14.59
C LEU A 80 -2.65 -4.15 15.41
N SER A 81 -1.60 -4.65 14.74
CA SER A 81 -0.35 -4.98 15.42
C SER A 81 0.29 -3.73 16.03
N VAL A 82 0.33 -2.60 15.33
CA VAL A 82 0.88 -1.34 15.85
C VAL A 82 0.04 -0.82 17.01
N MET A 83 -1.29 -0.93 16.94
CA MET A 83 -2.18 -0.56 18.05
C MET A 83 -1.89 -1.34 19.33
N ARG A 84 -1.54 -2.64 19.23
CA ARG A 84 -1.17 -3.45 20.39
C ARG A 84 0.08 -2.90 21.09
N ASP A 85 1.11 -2.58 20.32
CA ASP A 85 2.37 -2.04 20.85
C ASP A 85 2.20 -0.61 21.37
N ALA A 86 1.31 0.17 20.75
CA ALA A 86 0.95 1.51 21.21
C ALA A 86 0.07 1.52 22.47
N GLY A 87 -0.30 0.36 23.01
CA GLY A 87 -1.11 0.25 24.23
C GLY A 87 -2.60 0.54 24.04
N VAL A 88 -3.12 0.54 22.80
CA VAL A 88 -4.53 0.83 22.54
C VAL A 88 -5.40 -0.32 23.05
N ALA A 89 -6.28 -0.05 24.02
CA ALA A 89 -7.11 -1.06 24.69
C ALA A 89 -7.95 -1.91 23.72
N LEU A 90 -8.52 -1.29 22.66
CA LEU A 90 -9.33 -1.97 21.67
C LEU A 90 -8.58 -3.10 20.94
N ALA A 91 -7.25 -2.97 20.79
CA ALA A 91 -6.43 -3.98 20.12
C ALA A 91 -6.18 -5.27 20.95
N ARG A 92 -6.65 -5.28 22.21
CA ARG A 92 -6.72 -6.46 23.08
C ARG A 92 -8.09 -7.11 23.11
N ASN A 93 -9.12 -6.47 22.55
CA ASN A 93 -10.48 -7.00 22.51
C ASN A 93 -10.56 -8.14 21.47
N PRO A 94 -10.93 -9.38 21.86
CA PRO A 94 -10.95 -10.52 20.94
C PRO A 94 -11.96 -10.37 19.80
N ALA A 95 -13.09 -9.71 20.03
CA ALA A 95 -14.08 -9.46 18.98
C ALA A 95 -13.54 -8.47 17.93
N PHE A 96 -12.82 -7.42 18.35
CA PHE A 96 -12.19 -6.48 17.43
C PHE A 96 -11.05 -7.14 16.64
N ILE A 97 -10.23 -7.97 17.30
CA ILE A 97 -9.20 -8.77 16.63
C ILE A 97 -9.82 -9.68 15.57
N GLY A 98 -10.89 -10.41 15.94
CA GLY A 98 -11.63 -11.28 15.02
C GLY A 98 -12.20 -10.50 13.83
N PHE A 99 -12.80 -9.33 14.11
CA PHE A 99 -13.29 -8.42 13.07
C PHE A 99 -12.19 -8.01 12.09
N CYS A 100 -10.99 -7.60 12.56
CA CYS A 100 -9.89 -7.23 11.68
C CYS A 100 -9.46 -8.39 10.76
N TRP A 101 -9.44 -9.63 11.27
CA TRP A 101 -9.11 -10.80 10.47
C TRP A 101 -10.18 -11.11 9.43
N VAL A 102 -11.45 -11.13 9.82
CA VAL A 102 -12.58 -11.34 8.90
C VAL A 102 -12.62 -10.26 7.83
N PHE A 103 -12.45 -8.99 8.23
CA PHE A 103 -12.36 -7.87 7.29
C PHE A 103 -11.22 -8.05 6.29
N THR A 104 -10.02 -8.39 6.76
CA THR A 104 -8.85 -8.61 5.90
C THR A 104 -9.12 -9.73 4.90
N ALA A 105 -9.67 -10.86 5.34
CA ALA A 105 -10.00 -11.99 4.48
C ALA A 105 -11.07 -11.64 3.45
N ALA A 106 -12.12 -10.92 3.87
CA ALA A 106 -13.20 -10.48 2.98
C ALA A 106 -12.70 -9.46 1.95
N ALA A 107 -11.90 -8.47 2.36
CA ALA A 107 -11.31 -7.47 1.47
C ALA A 107 -10.34 -8.10 0.46
N LEU A 108 -9.54 -9.09 0.91
CA LEU A 108 -8.67 -9.88 0.03
C LEU A 108 -9.48 -10.67 -1.01
N ALA A 109 -10.50 -11.42 -0.58
CA ALA A 109 -11.33 -12.20 -1.49
C ALA A 109 -12.05 -11.31 -2.50
N TRP A 110 -12.63 -10.20 -2.03
CA TRP A 110 -13.28 -9.21 -2.89
C TRP A 110 -12.31 -8.59 -3.89
N GLY A 111 -11.15 -8.14 -3.43
CA GLY A 111 -10.12 -7.54 -4.28
C GLY A 111 -9.61 -8.50 -5.35
N LEU A 112 -9.31 -9.76 -4.98
CA LEU A 112 -8.89 -10.77 -5.95
C LEU A 112 -9.99 -11.08 -6.96
N TYR A 113 -11.25 -11.15 -6.55
CA TYR A 113 -12.33 -11.42 -7.48
C TYR A 113 -12.56 -10.25 -8.46
N HIS A 114 -12.73 -9.03 -7.94
CA HIS A 114 -13.11 -7.88 -8.77
C HIS A 114 -11.96 -7.24 -9.54
N GLU A 115 -10.76 -7.23 -8.97
CA GLU A 115 -9.61 -6.52 -9.57
C GLU A 115 -8.62 -7.45 -10.28
N VAL A 116 -8.75 -8.78 -10.10
CA VAL A 116 -7.87 -9.77 -10.74
C VAL A 116 -8.66 -10.73 -11.62
N TYR A 117 -9.66 -11.44 -11.06
CA TYR A 117 -10.39 -12.44 -11.83
C TYR A 117 -11.26 -11.82 -12.93
N LEU A 118 -11.93 -10.71 -12.62
CA LEU A 118 -12.73 -9.94 -13.59
C LEU A 118 -11.89 -8.89 -14.35
N LEU A 119 -10.57 -8.91 -14.22
CA LEU A 119 -9.70 -7.91 -14.82
C LEU A 119 -9.76 -7.98 -16.35
N GLN A 120 -10.03 -6.82 -16.95
CA GLN A 120 -9.88 -6.60 -18.37
C GLN A 120 -8.97 -5.38 -18.55
N LEU A 121 -7.84 -5.59 -19.23
CA LEU A 121 -6.86 -4.54 -19.46
C LEU A 121 -7.16 -3.80 -20.76
N GLY A 122 -6.98 -2.49 -20.74
CA GLY A 122 -7.09 -1.66 -21.92
C GLY A 122 -6.13 -0.47 -21.88
N PRO A 123 -5.78 0.11 -23.04
CA PRO A 123 -4.94 1.31 -23.10
C PRO A 123 -5.61 2.49 -22.39
N ARG A 124 -4.86 3.18 -21.54
CA ARG A 124 -5.27 4.38 -20.81
C ARG A 124 -4.23 5.49 -21.02
N PRO A 125 -4.33 6.29 -22.09
CA PRO A 125 -3.43 7.42 -22.30
C PRO A 125 -3.63 8.47 -21.22
N ALA A 126 -2.55 8.92 -20.57
CA ALA A 126 -2.59 9.95 -19.55
C ALA A 126 -1.29 10.76 -19.53
N LEU A 127 -1.38 12.08 -19.80
CA LEU A 127 -0.23 13.00 -19.82
C LEU A 127 1.00 12.49 -20.61
N GLY A 128 0.79 11.94 -21.81
CA GLY A 128 1.89 11.40 -22.63
C GLY A 128 2.51 10.12 -22.06
N VAL A 129 1.81 9.44 -21.14
CA VAL A 129 2.08 8.07 -20.72
C VAL A 129 1.00 7.16 -21.30
N MET A 130 1.42 6.21 -22.11
CA MET A 130 0.63 5.06 -22.56
C MET A 130 0.79 3.95 -21.55
N LYS A 131 -0.30 3.54 -20.91
CA LYS A 131 -0.28 2.44 -19.93
C LYS A 131 -1.49 1.54 -20.09
N LEU A 132 -1.38 0.32 -19.58
CA LEU A 132 -2.54 -0.56 -19.41
C LEU A 132 -3.17 -0.29 -18.05
N GLY A 133 -4.49 -0.19 -18.04
CA GLY A 133 -5.29 -0.06 -16.84
C GLY A 133 -6.57 -0.88 -16.96
N SER A 134 -7.25 -1.08 -15.84
CA SER A 134 -8.57 -1.72 -15.86
C SER A 134 -9.54 -0.89 -16.72
N VAL A 135 -10.29 -1.57 -17.58
CA VAL A 135 -11.39 -0.95 -18.35
C VAL A 135 -12.64 -0.76 -17.48
N SER A 136 -12.73 -1.48 -16.36
CA SER A 136 -13.79 -1.30 -15.38
C SER A 136 -13.81 0.14 -14.87
N GLY A 137 -15.02 0.71 -14.75
CA GLY A 137 -15.25 1.99 -14.09
C GLY A 137 -15.47 1.86 -12.59
N MET A 138 -15.45 0.63 -12.05
CA MET A 138 -15.68 0.40 -10.63
C MET A 138 -14.49 0.94 -9.82
N PRO A 139 -14.72 1.72 -8.75
CA PRO A 139 -13.66 2.14 -7.86
C PRO A 139 -13.11 0.92 -7.08
N PRO A 140 -11.84 0.96 -6.63
CA PRO A 140 -11.24 -0.15 -5.88
C PRO A 140 -11.80 -0.22 -4.46
N ILE A 141 -12.96 -0.88 -4.31
CA ILE A 141 -13.75 -0.88 -3.06
C ILE A 141 -12.93 -1.44 -1.89
N ALA A 142 -12.19 -2.53 -2.09
CA ALA A 142 -11.37 -3.15 -1.04
C ALA A 142 -10.31 -2.17 -0.49
N THR A 143 -9.66 -1.41 -1.37
CA THR A 143 -8.66 -0.40 -1.01
C THR A 143 -9.29 0.76 -0.23
N ILE A 144 -10.42 1.28 -0.71
CA ILE A 144 -11.14 2.37 -0.04
C ILE A 144 -11.61 1.93 1.34
N ALA A 145 -12.23 0.76 1.45
CA ALA A 145 -12.67 0.20 2.72
C ALA A 145 -11.51 0.01 3.70
N THR A 146 -10.37 -0.50 3.22
CA THR A 146 -9.16 -0.67 4.03
C THR A 146 -8.67 0.66 4.57
N ASN A 147 -8.62 1.71 3.74
CA ASN A 147 -8.23 3.05 4.19
C ASN A 147 -9.19 3.63 5.21
N ILE A 148 -10.51 3.48 5.01
CA ILE A 148 -11.55 3.95 5.95
C ILE A 148 -11.40 3.27 7.31
N LEU A 149 -11.01 1.99 7.35
CA LEU A 149 -10.77 1.27 8.60
C LEU A 149 -9.41 1.62 9.24
N VAL A 150 -8.35 1.72 8.45
CA VAL A 150 -6.99 1.98 8.94
C VAL A 150 -6.85 3.40 9.49
N LEU A 151 -7.54 4.39 8.91
CA LEU A 151 -7.45 5.78 9.33
C LEU A 151 -7.82 6.01 10.82
N PRO A 152 -8.98 5.55 11.34
CA PRO A 152 -9.29 5.66 12.77
C PRO A 152 -8.36 4.81 13.65
N MET A 153 -7.86 3.67 13.16
CA MET A 153 -6.85 2.87 13.87
C MET A 153 -5.54 3.66 14.03
N ALA A 154 -5.08 4.32 12.98
CA ALA A 154 -3.91 5.19 13.02
C ALA A 154 -4.11 6.40 13.94
N ALA A 155 -5.33 6.98 13.96
CA ALA A 155 -5.68 8.04 14.90
C ALA A 155 -5.64 7.56 16.37
N ALA A 156 -6.10 6.33 16.64
CA ALA A 156 -6.02 5.73 17.96
C ALA A 156 -4.56 5.50 18.39
N VAL A 157 -3.69 5.05 17.48
CA VAL A 157 -2.24 4.93 17.73
C VAL A 157 -1.65 6.30 18.10
N TRP A 158 -1.97 7.35 17.34
CA TRP A 158 -1.52 8.71 17.68
C TRP A 158 -2.00 9.11 19.08
N LYS A 159 -3.30 8.99 19.38
CA LYS A 159 -3.84 9.38 20.70
C LYS A 159 -3.17 8.62 21.87
N SER A 160 -2.84 7.35 21.68
CA SER A 160 -2.27 6.49 22.73
C SER A 160 -0.76 6.67 22.92
N SER A 161 -0.01 6.90 21.85
CA SER A 161 1.47 6.91 21.88
C SER A 161 2.11 8.27 21.61
N GLY A 162 1.35 9.25 21.13
CA GLY A 162 1.87 10.51 20.59
C GLY A 162 2.49 10.42 19.19
N TRP A 163 2.69 9.22 18.64
CA TRP A 163 3.29 9.00 17.31
C TRP A 163 2.32 9.35 16.17
N ARG A 164 2.54 10.50 15.54
CA ARG A 164 1.59 11.09 14.56
C ARG A 164 1.77 10.56 13.13
N TRP A 165 2.95 10.07 12.78
CA TRP A 165 3.34 9.80 11.39
C TRP A 165 2.47 8.75 10.71
N PHE A 166 2.01 7.73 11.44
CA PHE A 166 1.09 6.74 10.86
C PHE A 166 -0.22 7.39 10.41
N PHE A 167 -0.81 8.23 11.26
CA PHE A 167 -2.05 8.94 10.92
C PHE A 167 -1.84 9.97 9.82
N LEU A 168 -0.76 10.77 9.89
CA LEU A 168 -0.45 11.77 8.88
C LEU A 168 -0.22 11.14 7.50
N GLY A 169 0.50 10.03 7.42
CA GLY A 169 0.65 9.29 6.17
C GLY A 169 -0.68 8.74 5.65
N ALA A 170 -1.49 8.14 6.52
CA ALA A 170 -2.79 7.56 6.15
C ALA A 170 -3.79 8.62 5.66
N ILE A 171 -3.89 9.76 6.35
CA ILE A 171 -4.78 10.85 5.91
C ILE A 171 -4.27 11.53 4.65
N PHE A 172 -2.94 11.68 4.50
CA PHE A 172 -2.34 12.26 3.32
C PHE A 172 -2.67 11.44 2.07
N ILE A 173 -2.40 10.15 2.07
CA ILE A 173 -2.71 9.29 0.91
C ILE A 173 -4.21 9.23 0.62
N PHE A 174 -5.05 9.19 1.66
CA PHE A 174 -6.50 9.19 1.50
C PHE A 174 -7.01 10.48 0.82
N ILE A 175 -6.55 11.65 1.27
CA ILE A 175 -6.93 12.94 0.71
C ILE A 175 -6.39 13.10 -0.71
N VAL A 176 -5.10 12.83 -0.94
CA VAL A 176 -4.48 12.99 -2.27
C VAL A 176 -5.19 12.09 -3.28
N ASN A 177 -5.31 10.78 -3.00
CA ASN A 177 -5.94 9.86 -3.95
C ASN A 177 -7.42 10.18 -4.18
N GLY A 178 -8.14 10.56 -3.12
CA GLY A 178 -9.55 10.96 -3.23
C GLY A 178 -9.74 12.24 -4.05
N ALA A 179 -8.91 13.26 -3.84
CA ALA A 179 -9.01 14.54 -4.52
C ALA A 179 -8.55 14.48 -5.99
N THR A 180 -7.57 13.62 -6.30
CA THR A 180 -6.97 13.57 -7.64
C THR A 180 -7.43 12.39 -8.48
N GLY A 181 -8.19 11.44 -7.93
CA GLY A 181 -8.52 10.17 -8.60
C GLY A 181 -9.25 10.29 -9.94
N SER A 182 -10.05 11.35 -10.13
CA SER A 182 -10.75 11.63 -11.40
C SER A 182 -9.91 12.41 -12.41
N GLN A 183 -8.72 12.89 -12.02
CA GLN A 183 -7.90 13.75 -12.84
C GLN A 183 -6.96 12.93 -13.75
N PRO A 184 -6.64 13.40 -14.97
CA PRO A 184 -5.71 12.71 -15.88
C PRO A 184 -4.32 12.48 -15.28
N TRP A 185 -3.91 13.34 -14.35
CA TRP A 185 -2.63 13.31 -13.64
C TRP A 185 -2.71 12.64 -12.27
N GLY A 186 -3.90 12.16 -11.86
CA GLY A 186 -4.15 11.58 -10.55
C GLY A 186 -3.27 10.39 -10.22
N PHE A 187 -2.88 9.59 -11.22
CA PHE A 187 -1.99 8.45 -11.01
C PHE A 187 -0.58 8.86 -10.57
N LEU A 188 -0.06 10.02 -11.00
CA LEU A 188 1.25 10.50 -10.57
C LEU A 188 1.20 10.95 -9.11
N CYS A 189 0.14 11.68 -8.74
CA CYS A 189 -0.11 12.05 -7.36
C CYS A 189 -0.31 10.83 -6.46
N GLY A 190 -0.99 9.80 -6.98
CA GLY A 190 -1.18 8.53 -6.28
C GLY A 190 0.13 7.83 -5.95
N ASN A 191 1.01 7.66 -6.94
CA ASN A 191 2.33 7.04 -6.72
C ASN A 191 3.20 7.85 -5.74
N PHE A 192 3.16 9.19 -5.83
CA PHE A 192 3.84 10.05 -4.85
C PHE A 192 3.25 9.87 -3.44
N ALA A 193 1.93 9.80 -3.33
CA ALA A 193 1.25 9.61 -2.07
C ALA A 193 1.53 8.24 -1.43
N GLU A 194 1.63 7.18 -2.25
CA GLU A 194 2.06 5.85 -1.82
C GLU A 194 3.48 5.87 -1.29
N LEU A 195 4.41 6.56 -1.95
CA LEU A 195 5.79 6.72 -1.47
C LEU A 195 5.86 7.41 -0.11
N VAL A 196 5.12 8.51 0.07
CA VAL A 196 5.04 9.21 1.37
C VAL A 196 4.42 8.29 2.43
N PHE A 197 3.35 7.57 2.07
CA PHE A 197 2.67 6.68 3.00
C PHE A 197 3.55 5.52 3.44
N VAL A 198 4.26 4.85 2.52
CA VAL A 198 5.15 3.74 2.86
C VAL A 198 6.31 4.19 3.74
N LEU A 199 6.84 5.41 3.54
CA LEU A 199 7.83 6.00 4.44
C LEU A 199 7.28 6.17 5.86
N CYS A 200 6.05 6.66 6.00
CA CYS A 200 5.36 6.75 7.29
C CYS A 200 5.13 5.37 7.93
N LEU A 201 4.77 4.35 7.14
CA LEU A 201 4.62 2.97 7.62
C LEU A 201 5.96 2.38 8.08
N LEU A 202 7.04 2.58 7.32
CA LEU A 202 8.39 2.12 7.69
C LEU A 202 8.89 2.79 8.97
N ALA A 203 8.69 4.11 9.10
CA ALA A 203 9.02 4.85 10.31
C ALA A 203 8.23 4.32 11.52
N THR A 204 6.93 4.06 11.32
CA THR A 204 6.05 3.50 12.36
C THR A 204 6.48 2.09 12.76
N ALA A 205 6.77 1.22 11.78
CA ALA A 205 7.20 -0.15 12.03
C ALA A 205 8.50 -0.18 12.86
N ARG A 206 9.46 0.72 12.55
CA ARG A 206 10.70 0.84 13.32
C ARG A 206 10.50 1.41 14.72
N HIS A 207 9.69 2.45 14.85
CA HIS A 207 9.40 3.06 16.15
C HIS A 207 8.85 2.03 17.14
N PHE A 208 7.88 1.22 16.70
CA PHE A 208 7.26 0.19 17.55
C PHE A 208 8.02 -1.14 17.61
N ALA A 209 9.00 -1.38 16.73
CA ALA A 209 9.89 -2.55 16.85
C ALA A 209 10.92 -2.39 17.98
N ALA A 210 11.39 -1.16 18.23
CA ALA A 210 12.36 -0.86 19.28
C ALA A 210 11.78 -1.06 20.70
N ALA A 211 10.47 -0.84 20.87
CA ALA A 211 9.77 -0.97 22.15
C ALA A 211 9.53 -2.42 22.62
N SER A 212 9.72 -3.41 21.74
CA SER A 212 9.42 -4.83 22.02
C SER A 212 10.63 -5.63 22.51
N THR A 213 11.83 -5.03 22.60
CA THR A 213 13.05 -5.73 23.04
C THR A 213 13.21 -5.57 24.55
N PRO A 214 13.11 -6.64 25.38
CA PRO A 214 13.41 -6.52 26.79
C PRO A 214 14.89 -6.15 26.97
N PRO A 215 15.26 -5.38 28.02
CA PRO A 215 16.66 -5.08 28.29
C PRO A 215 17.41 -6.39 28.47
N ARG A 216 18.55 -6.54 27.77
CA ARG A 216 19.47 -7.65 28.02
C ARG A 216 19.93 -7.51 29.47
N SER A 217 19.49 -8.40 30.34
CA SER A 217 20.10 -8.60 31.64
C SER A 217 21.55 -9.02 31.39
N LEU A 218 22.49 -8.12 31.68
CA LEU A 218 23.91 -8.42 31.84
C LEU A 218 24.13 -9.15 33.17
#